data_AF-A0A7C1VG22-F1
#
_entry.id   AF-A0A7C1VG22-F1
#
_cell.length_a   1.000
_cell.length_b   1.000
_cell.length_c   1.000
_cell.angle_alpha   90.00
_cell.angle_beta   90.00
_cell.angle_gamma   90.00
#
_symmetry.space_group_name_H-M   'P 1'
#
loop_
_entity.id
_entity.type
_entity.pdbx_description
1 polymer ?
#
loop_
_entity_poly.entity_id
_entity_poly.type
_entity_poly.pdbx_seq_one_letter_code
_entity_poly.pdbx_strand_id
1 'polypeptide(L)'
;MSLILDSLFSSVAFSHLIVDLLNGQRPILLTYLSGPLGMTNAVLGLVSTIYMMAGSLTQPIFGYLADRFGPRWIVAGGVLWMAVFFSLAVGVTGQSTLILLVLA
;
A
#
# COMPACT_ATOMS: atom_id res chain seq x y z
N MET A 1 -23.46 10.52 21.52
CA MET A 1 -22.25 9.69 21.40
C MET A 1 -21.24 10.44 20.55
N SER A 2 -20.03 10.70 21.05
CA SER A 2 -18.99 11.28 20.21
C SER A 2 -18.56 10.24 19.17
N LEU A 3 -18.65 10.56 17.89
CA LEU A 3 -18.27 9.68 16.76
C LEU A 3 -16.88 9.05 16.94
N ILE A 4 -15.94 9.78 17.54
CA ILE A 4 -14.56 9.33 17.79
C ILE A 4 -14.47 8.21 18.84
N LEU A 5 -15.45 8.08 19.74
CA LEU A 5 -15.47 7.01 20.75
C LEU A 5 -16.26 5.78 20.27
N ASP A 6 -16.83 5.82 19.07
CA ASP A 6 -17.45 4.65 18.47
C ASP A 6 -16.39 3.67 17.98
N SER A 7 -16.42 2.43 18.50
CA SER A 7 -15.37 1.42 18.22
C SER A 7 -15.30 1.02 16.75
N LEU A 8 -16.44 0.95 16.05
CA LEU A 8 -16.50 0.57 14.64
C LEU A 8 -15.95 1.69 13.77
N PHE A 9 -16.43 2.91 13.98
CA PHE A 9 -15.95 4.08 13.27
C PHE A 9 -14.43 4.26 13.45
N SER A 10 -13.96 4.23 14.69
CA SER A 10 -12.54 4.42 14.98
C SER A 10 -11.67 3.31 14.39
N SER A 11 -12.10 2.04 14.46
CA SER A 11 -11.34 0.95 13.84
C SER A 11 -11.18 1.14 12.32
N VAL A 12 -12.24 1.55 11.63
CA VAL A 12 -12.19 1.79 10.17
C VAL A 12 -11.33 3.01 9.86
N ALA A 13 -11.51 4.11 10.60
CA ALA A 13 -10.75 5.33 10.42
C ALA A 13 -9.24 5.12 10.64
N PHE A 14 -8.86 4.41 11.72
CA PHE A 14 -7.46 4.07 11.97
C PHE A 14 -6.88 3.14 10.91
N SER A 15 -7.66 2.15 10.45
CA SER A 15 -7.22 1.25 9.38
C SER A 15 -6.93 2.01 8.09
N HIS A 16 -7.83 2.92 7.70
CA HIS A 16 -7.62 3.81 6.55
C HIS A 16 -6.42 4.73 6.73
N LEU A 17 -6.30 5.37 7.90
CA LEU A 17 -5.18 6.28 8.20
C LEU A 17 -3.82 5.57 8.06
N ILE A 18 -3.70 4.33 8.54
CA ILE A 18 -2.48 3.53 8.42
C ILE A 18 -2.17 3.26 6.94
N VAL A 19 -3.18 2.83 6.18
CA VAL A 19 -3.04 2.55 4.74
C VAL A 19 -2.60 3.80 3.98
N ASP A 20 -3.20 4.95 4.27
CA ASP A 20 -2.89 6.22 3.62
C ASP A 20 -1.47 6.70 3.97
N LEU A 21 -1.08 6.58 5.25
CA LEU A 21 0.25 6.97 5.72
C LEU A 21 1.34 6.13 5.03
N LEU A 22 1.17 4.82 4.98
CA LEU A 22 2.12 3.92 4.33
C LEU A 22 2.18 4.16 2.82
N ASN A 23 1.05 4.36 2.16
CA ASN A 23 1.02 4.69 0.73
C ASN A 23 1.71 6.03 0.43
N GLY A 24 1.50 7.04 1.28
CA GLY A 24 2.15 8.35 1.15
C GLY A 24 3.68 8.31 1.27
N GLN A 25 4.25 7.31 1.94
CA GLN A 25 5.70 7.15 2.07
C GLN A 25 6.35 6.59 0.80
N ARG A 26 5.62 5.84 -0.03
CA ARG A 26 6.18 5.11 -1.17
C ARG A 26 6.93 5.99 -2.18
N PRO A 27 6.42 7.16 -2.63
CA PRO A 27 7.15 8.02 -3.56
C PRO A 27 8.48 8.52 -2.98
N ILE A 28 8.50 8.80 -1.67
CA ILE A 28 9.70 9.23 -0.95
C ILE A 28 10.73 8.10 -0.93
N LEU A 29 10.30 6.88 -0.58
CA LEU A 29 11.16 5.70 -0.56
C LEU A 29 11.73 5.37 -1.94
N LEU A 30 10.90 5.39 -2.99
CA LEU A 30 11.35 5.15 -4.36
C LEU A 30 12.38 6.20 -4.81
N THR A 31 12.15 7.47 -4.48
CA THR A 31 13.09 8.56 -4.78
C THR A 31 14.41 8.36 -4.04
N TYR A 32 14.37 8.04 -2.74
CA TYR A 32 15.57 7.77 -1.95
C TYR A 32 16.35 6.56 -2.47
N LEU A 33 15.66 5.46 -2.79
CA LEU A 33 16.26 4.22 -3.30
C LEU A 33 16.81 4.36 -4.72
N SER A 34 16.37 5.35 -5.49
CA SER A 34 16.84 5.56 -6.87
C SER A 34 18.35 5.78 -6.96
N GLY A 35 18.94 6.49 -6.00
CA GLY A 35 20.38 6.73 -5.95
C GLY A 35 21.20 5.45 -5.74
N PRO A 36 20.99 4.71 -4.62
CA PRO A 36 21.69 3.47 -4.34
C PRO A 36 21.46 2.36 -5.38
N LEU A 37 20.28 2.32 -6.02
CA LEU A 37 19.94 1.33 -7.04
C LEU A 37 20.35 1.75 -8.47
N GLY A 38 20.93 2.95 -8.64
CA GLY A 38 21.33 3.47 -9.96
C GLY A 38 20.16 3.63 -10.93
N MET A 39 18.96 3.91 -10.42
CA MET A 39 17.76 4.04 -11.24
C MET A 39 17.79 5.36 -12.00
N THR A 40 17.46 5.32 -13.29
CA THR A 40 17.19 6.52 -14.06
C THR A 40 15.79 7.07 -13.73
N ASN A 41 15.56 8.35 -14.00
CA ASN A 41 14.22 8.95 -13.86
C ASN A 41 13.16 8.23 -14.70
N ALA A 42 13.55 7.65 -15.85
CA ALA A 42 12.66 6.85 -16.68
C ALA A 42 12.21 5.57 -15.97
N VAL A 43 13.13 4.87 -15.29
CA VAL A 43 12.80 3.67 -14.51
C VAL A 43 11.94 4.02 -13.30
N LEU A 44 12.26 5.11 -12.58
CA LEU A 44 11.46 5.60 -11.46
C LEU A 44 10.01 5.90 -11.89
N GLY A 45 9.85 6.61 -13.02
CA GLY A 45 8.55 6.91 -13.60
C GLY A 45 7.79 5.65 -14.02
N LEU A 46 8.47 4.69 -14.64
CA LEU A 46 7.89 3.40 -15.04
C LEU A 46 7.41 2.59 -13.84
N VAL A 47 8.20 2.47 -12.78
CA VAL A 47 7.80 1.75 -11.54
C VAL A 47 6.58 2.42 -10.90
N SER A 48 6.57 3.75 -10.81
CA SER A 48 5.45 4.51 -10.26
C SER A 48 4.17 4.33 -11.10
N THR A 49 4.32 4.27 -12.43
CA THR A 49 3.21 4.05 -13.36
C THR A 49 2.64 2.64 -13.21
N ILE A 50 3.50 1.62 -13.15
CA ILE A 50 3.08 0.23 -12.94
C ILE A 50 2.29 0.11 -11.64
N TYR A 51 2.77 0.72 -10.55
CA TYR A 51 2.07 0.73 -9.29
C TYR A 51 0.67 1.36 -9.41
N MET A 52 0.57 2.57 -9.99
CA MET A 52 -0.72 3.24 -10.17
C MET A 52 -1.69 2.42 -11.04
N MET A 53 -1.19 1.83 -12.13
CA MET A 53 -2.00 0.98 -13.01
C MET A 53 -2.46 -0.28 -12.29
N ALA A 54 -1.57 -0.97 -11.55
CA ALA A 54 -1.91 -2.15 -10.77
C ALA A 54 -2.98 -1.83 -9.71
N GLY A 55 -2.82 -0.71 -8.99
CA GLY A 55 -3.81 -0.24 -8.03
C GLY A 55 -5.17 0.02 -8.68
N SER A 56 -5.20 0.78 -9.78
CA SER A 56 -6.46 1.08 -10.48
C SER A 56 -7.14 -0.15 -11.10
N LEU A 57 -6.37 -1.07 -11.69
CA LEU A 57 -6.92 -2.28 -12.30
C LEU A 57 -7.44 -3.28 -11.26
N THR A 58 -6.88 -3.30 -10.06
CA THR A 58 -7.30 -4.21 -8.99
C THR A 58 -8.46 -3.68 -8.17
N GLN A 59 -8.71 -2.36 -8.15
CA GLN A 59 -9.82 -1.73 -7.41
C GLN A 59 -11.19 -2.38 -7.67
N PRO A 60 -11.65 -2.62 -8.92
CA PRO A 60 -12.94 -3.26 -9.15
C PRO A 60 -13.01 -4.70 -8.60
N ILE A 61 -11.88 -5.41 -8.63
CA ILE A 61 -11.78 -6.79 -8.13
C ILE A 61 -11.94 -6.79 -6.61
N PHE A 62 -11.20 -5.93 -5.91
CA PHE A 62 -11.29 -5.82 -4.45
C PHE A 62 -12.63 -5.21 -3.99
N GLY A 63 -13.23 -4.32 -4.78
CA GLY A 63 -14.60 -3.85 -4.56
C GLY A 63 -15.61 -5.00 -4.62
N TYR A 64 -15.57 -5.80 -5.68
CA TYR A 64 -16.42 -6.99 -5.81
C TYR A 64 -16.21 -7.99 -4.65
N LEU A 65 -14.95 -8.22 -4.24
CA LEU A 65 -14.64 -9.09 -3.11
C LEU A 65 -15.18 -8.53 -1.78
N ALA A 66 -15.13 -7.21 -1.58
CA ALA A 66 -15.68 -6.55 -0.39
C ALA A 66 -17.20 -6.70 -0.32
N ASP A 67 -17.89 -6.58 -1.46
CA ASP A 67 -19.34 -6.79 -1.53
C ASP A 67 -19.72 -8.25 -1.26
N ARG A 68 -18.90 -9.21 -1.72
CA ARG A 68 -19.18 -10.65 -1.57
C ARG A 68 -18.85 -11.22 -0.19
N PHE A 69 -17.69 -10.88 0.36
CA PHE A 69 -17.17 -11.45 1.61
C PHE A 69 -17.38 -10.54 2.83
N GLY A 70 -17.87 -9.32 2.58
CA GLY A 70 -18.06 -8.28 3.58
C GLY A 70 -16.80 -7.42 3.77
N PRO A 71 -16.98 -6.10 3.95
CA PRO A 71 -15.87 -5.15 3.97
C PRO A 71 -14.90 -5.38 5.14
N ARG A 72 -15.37 -5.88 6.28
CA ARG A 72 -14.54 -6.09 7.48
C ARG A 72 -13.30 -6.96 7.23
N TRP A 73 -13.45 -8.06 6.48
CA TRP A 73 -12.38 -9.02 6.26
C TRP A 73 -11.42 -8.55 5.18
N ILE A 74 -11.95 -7.89 4.15
CA ILE A 74 -11.14 -7.30 3.07
C ILE A 74 -10.29 -6.14 3.61
N VAL A 75 -10.86 -5.27 4.45
CA VAL A 75 -10.11 -4.17 5.09
C VAL A 75 -9.02 -4.72 6.01
N ALA A 76 -9.34 -5.64 6.91
CA ALA A 76 -8.33 -6.24 7.81
C ALA A 76 -7.23 -6.97 7.02
N GLY A 77 -7.59 -7.69 5.96
CA GLY A 77 -6.64 -8.34 5.05
C GLY A 77 -5.75 -7.33 4.33
N GLY A 78 -6.30 -6.20 3.87
CA GLY A 78 -5.54 -5.12 3.22
C GLY A 78 -4.53 -4.45 4.17
N VAL A 79 -4.90 -4.22 5.43
CA VAL A 79 -3.97 -3.69 6.44
C VAL A 79 -2.82 -4.68 6.68
N LEU A 80 -3.14 -5.97 6.85
CA LEU A 80 -2.12 -7.01 7.05
C LEU A 80 -1.22 -7.15 5.82
N TRP A 81 -1.78 -7.07 4.62
CA TRP A 81 -1.05 -7.07 3.37
C TRP A 81 -0.03 -5.94 3.32
N MET A 82 -0.46 -4.70 3.57
CA MET A 82 0.45 -3.55 3.61
C MET A 82 1.54 -3.74 4.67
N ALA A 83 1.18 -4.15 5.88
CA ALA A 83 2.14 -4.35 6.96
C ALA A 83 3.21 -5.39 6.59
N VAL A 84 2.83 -6.51 5.97
CA VAL A 84 3.75 -7.56 5.54
C VAL A 84 4.69 -7.06 4.45
N PHE A 85 4.16 -6.50 3.36
CA PHE A 85 5.00 -6.11 2.22
C PHE A 85 5.90 -4.91 2.52
N PHE A 86 5.43 -3.91 3.28
CA PHE A 86 6.29 -2.82 3.74
C PHE A 86 7.39 -3.33 4.69
N SER A 87 7.07 -4.21 5.63
CA SER A 87 8.08 -4.77 6.55
C SER A 87 9.13 -5.59 5.81
N LEU A 88 8.70 -6.41 4.85
CA LEU A 88 9.63 -7.17 4.00
C LEU A 88 10.49 -6.24 3.13
N ALA A 89 9.92 -5.15 2.59
CA ALA A 89 10.67 -4.18 1.81
C ALA A 89 11.80 -3.52 2.62
N VAL A 90 11.58 -3.27 3.91
CA VAL A 90 12.61 -2.72 4.80
C VAL A 90 13.73 -3.74 5.08
N GLY A 91 13.40 -5.03 5.17
CA GLY A 91 14.35 -6.09 5.50
C GLY A 91 15.18 -6.61 4.31
N VAL A 92 14.80 -6.28 3.08
CA VAL A 92 15.44 -6.79 1.86
C VAL A 92 16.28 -5.68 1.21
N THR A 93 17.42 -6.05 0.62
CA THR A 93 18.32 -5.12 -0.07
C THR A 93 18.32 -5.36 -1.57
N GLY A 94 18.47 -4.28 -2.35
CA GLY A 94 18.59 -4.34 -3.80
C GLY A 94 17.25 -4.21 -4.53
N GLN A 95 17.21 -4.63 -5.79
CA GLN A 95 16.08 -4.38 -6.70
C GLN A 95 14.78 -5.07 -6.29
N SER A 96 14.87 -6.16 -5.52
CA SER A 96 13.73 -6.88 -4.95
C SER A 96 12.88 -6.00 -4.03
N THR A 97 13.48 -4.99 -3.39
CA THR A 97 12.78 -3.98 -2.59
C THR A 97 11.70 -3.26 -3.42
N LEU A 98 11.99 -2.98 -4.70
CA LEU A 98 11.03 -2.29 -5.57
C LEU A 98 9.80 -3.16 -5.85
N ILE A 99 9.98 -4.47 -6.01
CA ILE A 99 8.87 -5.40 -6.24
C ILE A 99 7.98 -5.44 -5.00
N LEU A 100 8.57 -5.54 -3.81
CA LEU A 100 7.84 -5.52 -2.55
C LEU A 100 7.11 -4.18 -2.34
N LEU A 101 7.75 -3.07 -2.67
CA LEU A 101 7.14 -1.74 -2.65
C LEU A 101 6.09 -1.53 -3.74
N VAL A 102 6.02 -2.34 -4.79
CA VAL A 102 4.92 -2.28 -5.77
C VAL A 102 3.75 -3.16 -5.33
N LEU A 103 4.06 -4.28 -4.68
CA LEU A 103 3.05 -5.20 -4.15
C LEU A 103 2.36 -4.67 -2.90
N ALA A 104 3.07 -3.94 -2.04
CA ALA A 104 2.50 -3.27 -0.86
C ALA A 104 1.37 -2.31 -1.24
#